data_AF-A0A1G0R8J3-F1
#
_entry.id   AF-A0A1G0R8J3-F1
#
_cell.length_a   1.000
_cell.length_b   1.000
_cell.length_c   1.000
_cell.angle_alpha   90.00
_cell.angle_beta   90.00
_cell.angle_gamma   90.00
#
_symmetry.space_group_name_H-M   'P 1'
#
loop_
_entity.id
_entity.type
_entity.pdbx_description
1 polymer ?
#
loop_
_entity_poly.entity_id
_entity_poly.type
_entity_poly.pdbx_seq_one_letter_code
_entity_poly.pdbx_strand_id
1 'polypeptide(L)' 'MKFEEKLLKIDELVKLVNSNNESIEDQIKYYEEGLKLIEECRVFLANAEQKIIDISSKSANTD' A
#
# COMPACT_ATOMS: atom_id res chain seq x y z
N MET A 1 -7.88 4.43 -5.98
CA MET A 1 -6.67 3.90 -6.63
C MET A 1 -6.65 2.39 -6.51
N LYS A 2 -6.21 1.74 -7.58
CA LYS A 2 -5.80 0.33 -7.61
C LYS A 2 -4.50 0.14 -6.84
N PHE A 3 -4.16 -1.10 -6.52
CA PHE A 3 -2.96 -1.43 -5.75
C PHE A 3 -1.68 -0.97 -6.45
N GLU A 4 -1.58 -1.21 -7.76
CA GLU A 4 -0.43 -0.84 -8.59
C GLU A 4 -0.23 0.68 -8.67
N GLU A 5 -1.35 1.42 -8.73
CA GLU A 5 -1.32 2.89 -8.73
C GLU A 5 -0.79 3.44 -7.39
N LYS A 6 -1.13 2.79 -6.26
CA LYS A 6 -0.61 3.16 -4.94
C LYS A 6 0.89 2.92 -4.84
N LEU A 7 1.38 1.80 -5.39
CA LEU A 7 2.82 1.51 -5.43
C LEU A 7 3.58 2.56 -6.25
N LEU A 8 3.09 2.90 -7.44
CA LEU A 8 3.68 3.98 -8.25
C LEU A 8 3.69 5.30 -7.50
N LYS A 9 2.61 5.64 -6.80
CA LYS A 9 2.53 6.86 -6.01
C LYS A 9 3.51 6.86 -4.83
N ILE A 10 3.69 5.74 -4.15
CA ILE A 10 4.70 5.60 -3.09
C ILE A 10 6.10 5.85 -3.65
N ASP A 11 6.45 5.27 -4.80
CA ASP A 11 7.76 5.50 -5.45
C ASP A 11 7.98 6.97 -5.83
N GLU A 12 6.93 7.66 -6.28
CA GLU A 12 6.98 9.11 -6.54
C GLU A 12 7.21 9.91 -5.26
N LEU A 13 6.49 9.60 -4.18
CA LEU A 13 6.63 10.28 -2.89
C LEU A 13 8.03 10.08 -2.30
N VAL A 14 8.60 8.88 -2.43
CA VAL A 14 9.98 8.59 -2.01
C VAL A 14 10.98 9.46 -2.80
N LYS A 15 10.78 9.67 -4.10
CA LYS A 15 11.63 10.56 -4.90
C LYS A 15 11.50 12.01 -4.46
N LEU A 16 10.29 12.47 -4.15
CA LEU A 16 10.03 13.84 -3.68
C LEU A 16 10.68 14.10 -2.32
N VAL A 17 10.54 13.19 -1.37
CA VAL A 17 11.16 13.29 -0.03
C VAL A 17 12.69 13.29 -0.13
N ASN A 18 13.28 12.49 -1.03
CA ASN A 18 14.72 12.46 -1.24
C ASN A 18 15.25 13.63 -2.08
N SER A 19 14.36 14.42 -2.70
CA SER A 19 14.74 15.63 -3.40
C SER A 19 14.83 16.78 -2.40
N ASN A 20 15.95 17.52 -2.41
CA ASN A 20 16.13 18.73 -1.60
C ASN A 20 15.47 19.97 -2.24
N ASN A 21 14.48 19.77 -3.10
CA ASN A 21 13.86 20.83 -3.89
C ASN A 21 12.58 21.38 -3.25
N GLU A 22 12.06 20.70 -2.24
CA GLU A 22 10.80 21.03 -1.57
C GLU A 22 11.06 21.51 -0.13
N SER A 23 10.10 22.23 0.44
CA SER A 23 10.18 22.67 1.83
C SER A 23 10.14 21.45 2.78
N ILE A 24 10.67 21.61 4.00
CA ILE A 24 10.62 20.56 5.02
C ILE A 24 9.16 20.24 5.36
N GLU A 25 8.29 21.24 5.42
CA GLU A 25 6.86 21.08 5.64
C GLU A 25 6.20 20.22 4.57
N ASP A 26 6.59 20.37 3.30
CA ASP A 26 6.06 19.56 2.20
C ASP A 26 6.65 18.15 2.19
N GLN A 27 7.94 17.99 2.52
CA GLN A 27 8.57 16.69 2.72
C GLN A 27 7.85 15.86 3.81
N ILE A 28 7.44 16.50 4.90
CA ILE A 28 6.65 15.86 5.96
C ILE A 28 5.28 15.41 5.43
N LYS A 29 4.59 16.23 4.64
CA LYS A 29 3.30 15.83 4.04
C LYS A 29 3.44 14.64 3.11
N TYR A 30 4.48 14.60 2.27
CA TYR A 30 4.73 13.47 1.37
C TYR A 30 5.03 12.20 2.15
N TYR A 31 5.74 12.32 3.26
CA TYR A 31 6.00 11.19 4.16
C TYR A 31 4.71 10.65 4.80
N GLU A 32 3.85 11.52 5.32
CA GLU A 32 2.55 11.13 5.88
C GLU A 32 1.64 10.46 4.83
N GLU A 33 1.60 11.00 3.61
CA GLU A 33 0.85 10.41 2.50
C GLU A 33 1.40 9.02 2.15
N GLY A 34 2.73 8.88 2.11
CA GLY A 34 3.40 7.61 1.86
C GLY A 34 3.04 6.55 2.90
N LEU A 35 3.06 6.91 4.19
CA LEU A 35 2.65 6.01 5.27
C LEU A 35 1.20 5.54 5.12
N LYS A 36 0.30 6.46 4.77
CA LYS A 36 -1.12 6.12 4.54
C LYS A 36 -1.27 5.13 3.39
N LEU A 37 -0.59 5.36 2.26
CA LEU A 37 -0.66 4.47 1.11
C LEU A 37 -0.09 3.08 1.43
N ILE A 38 1.01 3.01 2.19
CA ILE A 38 1.60 1.76 2.65
C ILE A 38 0.59 0.97 3.49
N GLU A 39 -0.11 1.63 4.41
CA GLU A 39 -1.10 0.96 5.25
C GLU A 39 -2.28 0.42 4.42
N GLU A 40 -2.77 1.21 3.47
CA GLU A 40 -3.83 0.74 2.56
C GLU A 40 -3.39 -0.47 1.72
N CYS A 41 -2.12 -0.52 1.29
CA CYS A 41 -1.55 -1.67 0.59
C CYS A 41 -1.47 -2.91 1.49
N ARG A 42 -1.07 -2.75 2.76
CA ARG A 42 -1.04 -3.86 3.74
C ARG A 42 -2.42 -4.45 3.97
N VAL A 43 -3.42 -3.59 4.18
CA VAL A 43 -4.83 -4.01 4.35
C VAL A 43 -5.33 -4.74 3.10
N PHE A 44 -5.00 -4.24 1.91
CA PHE A 44 -5.36 -4.91 0.65
C PHE A 44 -4.79 -6.33 0.57
N LEU A 45 -3.49 -6.49 0.87
CA LEU A 45 -2.81 -7.78 0.83
C LEU A 45 -3.36 -8.75 1.88
N ALA A 46 -3.59 -8.28 3.11
CA ALA A 46 -4.19 -9.11 4.17
C ALA A 46 -5.58 -9.63 3.77
N ASN A 47 -6.41 -8.77 3.16
CA ASN A 47 -7.72 -9.18 2.67
C ASN A 47 -7.64 -10.17 1.51
N ALA A 48 -6.64 -10.02 0.63
CA ALA A 48 -6.42 -10.95 -0.48
C ALA A 48 -5.97 -12.32 0.03
N GLU A 49 -5.05 -12.35 0.99
CA GLU A 49 -4.58 -13.57 1.67
C GLU A 49 -5.75 -14.27 2.37
N GLN A 50 -6.55 -13.54 3.15
CA GLN A 50 -7.71 -14.12 3.82
C GLN A 50 -8.71 -14.74 2.84
N LYS A 51 -8.97 -14.08 1.71
CA LYS A 51 -9.84 -14.65 0.66
C LYS A 51 -9.29 -15.96 0.10
N ILE A 52 -7.97 -16.07 -0.10
CA ILE A 52 -7.35 -17.31 -0.58
C ILE A 52 -7.50 -18.42 0.47
N ILE A 53 -7.32 -18.11 1.75
CA ILE A 53 -7.51 -19.05 2.86
C ILE A 53 -8.97 -19.53 2.91
N ASP A 54 -9.93 -18.62 2.81
CA ASP A 54 -11.36 -18.94 2.84
C ASP A 54 -11.77 -19.84 1.67
N ILE A 55 -11.24 -19.59 0.48
CA ILE A 55 -11.50 -20.42 -0.70
C ILE A 55 -10.88 -21.81 -0.50
N SER A 56 -9.61 -21.87 -0.08
CA SER A 56 -8.87 -23.13 0.10
C SER A 56 -9.46 -24.02 1.20
N SER A 57 -9.94 -23.41 2.29
CA SER A 57 -10.59 -24.12 3.39
C SER A 57 -11.99 -24.62 3.03
N LYS A 58 -12.74 -23.89 2.20
CA LYS A 58 -14.03 -24.37 1.67
C LYS A 58 -13.85 -25.53 0.70
N SER A 59 -12.83 -25.51 -0.16
CA SER A 59 -12.54 -26.63 -1.06
C SER A 59 -12.10 -27.91 -0.34
N ALA A 60 -11.52 -27.81 0.86
CA ALA A 60 -11.06 -28.96 1.64
C ALA A 60 -12.16 -29.66 2.48
N ASN A 61 -13.35 -29.06 2.61
CA ASN A 61 -14.46 -29.58 3.42
C ASN A 61 -15.66 -30.07 2.57
N THR A 62 -15.43 -30.45 1.31
CA THR A 62 -16.49 -30.93 0.40
C THR A 62 -16.39 -32.43 0.09
N ASP A 63 -15.77 -33.21 0.98
CA ASP A 63 -15.85 -34.69 0.97
C ASP A 63 -16.88 -35.19 1.99
#